data_AF-A0A844ZDW4-F1
#
_entry.id   AF-A0A844ZDW4-F1
#
_cell.length_a   1.000
_cell.length_b   1.000
_cell.length_c   1.000
_cell.angle_alpha   90.00
_cell.angle_beta   90.00
_cell.angle_gamma   90.00
#
_symmetry.space_group_name_H-M   'P 1'
#
loop_
_entity.id
_entity.type
_entity.pdbx_description
1 polymer ?
#
loop_
_entity_poly.entity_id
_entity_poly.type
_entity_poly.pdbx_seq_one_letter_code
_entity_poly.pdbx_strand_id
1 'polypeptide(L)'
;MLVSRLLWLVAACLALGACADDPRDDPLALYDFTDMQVVADVASRLAVEERGIFKTYAIEHLASSDRFCGKKLVSLDGREPLTIGDAIDFTIERKKRDAELLAAQDLNNYSPQARRFIAIEELESRRDELVGERETFRMLSSDPDSIEQTAEWKRFERRIAEVDAELAQLASR
;
A
#
# COMPACT_ATOMS: atom_id res chain seq x y z
N MET A 1 35.07 14.81 49.76
CA MET A 1 33.71 14.23 49.82
C MET A 1 32.72 15.14 49.08
N LEU A 2 32.87 15.27 47.76
CA LEU A 2 32.18 16.32 46.97
C LEU A 2 31.73 15.80 45.58
N VAL A 3 31.42 14.50 45.49
CA VAL A 3 31.10 13.83 44.20
C VAL A 3 29.71 13.19 44.21
N SER A 4 28.98 13.21 45.33
CA SER A 4 27.85 12.29 45.54
C SER A 4 26.44 12.91 45.43
N ARG A 5 26.28 14.16 44.95
CA ARG A 5 24.97 14.84 44.93
C ARG A 5 24.48 15.32 43.56
N LEU A 6 25.26 15.14 42.49
CA LEU A 6 24.88 15.57 41.13
C LEU A 6 24.31 14.48 40.22
N LEU A 7 24.13 13.25 40.73
CA LEU A 7 23.66 12.11 39.92
C LEU A 7 22.14 11.87 39.93
N TRP A 8 21.36 12.63 40.71
CA TRP A 8 19.93 12.35 40.91
C TRP A 8 18.97 13.30 40.17
N LEU A 9 19.47 14.24 39.38
CA LEU A 9 18.62 15.25 38.71
C LEU A 9 18.48 15.08 37.18
N VAL A 10 19.18 14.13 36.57
CA VAL A 10 19.09 13.88 35.11
C VAL A 10 18.20 12.67 34.77
N ALA A 11 17.85 11.84 35.75
CA ALA A 11 17.04 10.63 35.53
C ALA A 11 15.52 10.88 35.44
N ALA A 12 15.03 12.08 35.74
CA ALA A 12 13.59 12.38 35.76
C ALA A 12 13.03 12.87 34.41
N CYS A 13 13.87 13.23 33.44
CA CYS A 13 13.41 13.75 32.14
C CYS A 13 13.23 12.70 31.04
N LEU A 14 13.57 11.43 31.30
CA LEU A 14 13.41 10.31 30.34
C LEU A 14 12.12 9.50 30.54
N ALA A 15 11.29 9.86 31.53
CA ALA A 15 10.03 9.17 31.86
C ALA A 15 8.78 9.86 31.31
N LEU A 16 8.93 10.93 30.52
CA LEU A 16 7.89 11.43 29.62
C LEU A 16 8.11 10.82 28.23
N GLY A 17 8.17 9.48 28.20
CA GLY A 17 8.04 8.73 26.96
C GLY A 17 6.65 9.01 26.43
N ALA A 18 6.59 9.90 25.46
CA ALA A 18 5.39 10.39 24.81
C ALA A 18 4.42 9.24 24.53
N CYS A 19 3.18 9.40 24.99
CA CYS A 19 2.02 8.90 24.24
C CYS A 19 2.09 9.59 22.87
N ALA A 20 2.88 9.05 21.95
CA ALA A 20 2.73 9.42 20.55
C ALA A 20 1.38 8.84 20.15
N ASP A 21 0.41 9.72 19.89
CA ASP A 21 -0.90 9.33 19.36
C ASP A 21 -0.66 8.44 18.14
N ASP A 22 -1.26 7.25 18.14
CA ASP A 22 -1.10 6.30 17.05
C ASP A 22 -1.73 6.92 15.78
N PRO A 23 -0.96 7.16 14.70
CA PRO A 23 -1.51 7.73 13.47
C PRO A 23 -2.61 6.88 12.84
N ARG A 24 -2.81 5.63 13.27
CA ARG A 24 -3.96 4.81 12.87
C ARG A 24 -5.29 5.32 13.46
N ASP A 25 -5.26 6.01 14.60
CA ASP A 25 -6.47 6.52 15.27
C ASP A 25 -6.95 7.86 14.69
N ASP A 26 -6.11 8.53 13.89
CA ASP A 26 -6.43 9.79 13.26
C ASP A 26 -7.66 9.66 12.32
N PRO A 27 -8.70 10.50 12.47
CA PRO A 27 -9.86 10.49 11.59
C PRO A 27 -9.49 10.91 10.15
N LEU A 28 -9.99 10.18 9.16
CA LEU A 28 -9.77 10.48 7.74
C LEU A 28 -10.25 11.88 7.35
N ALA A 29 -11.31 12.37 7.99
CA ALA A 29 -11.90 13.68 7.72
C ALA A 29 -10.98 14.87 8.11
N LEU A 30 -9.88 14.63 8.84
CA LEU A 30 -8.92 15.67 9.18
C LEU A 30 -7.98 16.04 8.03
N TYR A 31 -7.93 15.22 6.98
CA TYR A 31 -6.97 15.36 5.90
C TYR A 31 -7.65 15.64 4.56
N ASP A 32 -7.02 16.50 3.77
CA ASP A 32 -7.34 16.63 2.36
C ASP A 32 -6.46 15.69 1.54
N PHE A 33 -6.95 14.49 1.27
CA PHE A 33 -6.22 13.49 0.49
C PHE A 33 -6.26 13.74 -1.02
N THR A 34 -6.83 14.86 -1.48
CA THR A 34 -6.56 15.33 -2.86
C THR A 34 -5.15 15.88 -3.00
N ASP A 35 -4.53 16.30 -1.88
CA ASP A 35 -3.12 16.67 -1.81
C ASP A 35 -2.24 15.43 -1.57
N MET A 36 -1.44 15.06 -2.57
CA MET A 36 -0.53 13.92 -2.48
C MET A 36 0.60 14.12 -1.47
N GLN A 37 0.93 15.37 -1.13
CA GLN A 37 1.87 15.64 -0.04
C GLN A 37 1.27 15.22 1.30
N VAL A 38 -0.02 15.46 1.53
CA VAL A 38 -0.72 15.01 2.75
C VAL A 38 -0.73 13.48 2.82
N VAL A 39 -0.97 12.79 1.70
CA VAL A 39 -0.90 11.32 1.64
C VAL A 39 0.51 10.82 1.99
N ALA A 40 1.55 11.45 1.45
CA ALA A 40 2.95 11.09 1.74
C ALA A 40 3.31 11.33 3.21
N ASP A 41 2.92 12.47 3.77
CA ASP A 41 3.18 12.85 5.16
C ASP A 41 2.49 11.89 6.13
N VAL A 42 1.21 11.58 5.90
CA VAL A 42 0.47 10.60 6.70
C VAL A 42 1.14 9.24 6.62
N ALA A 43 1.47 8.76 5.42
CA ALA A 43 2.13 7.47 5.23
C ALA A 43 3.50 7.39 5.94
N SER A 44 4.23 8.51 6.05
CA SER A 44 5.55 8.54 6.71
C SER A 44 5.47 8.25 8.21
N ARG A 45 4.33 8.57 8.85
CA ARG A 45 4.07 8.33 10.27
C ARG A 45 3.68 6.88 10.58
N LEU A 46 3.20 6.14 9.58
CA LEU A 46 2.80 4.74 9.71
C LEU A 46 3.99 3.77 9.77
N ALA A 47 3.71 2.55 10.26
CA ALA A 47 4.64 1.43 10.16
C ALA A 47 4.99 1.17 8.68
N VAL A 48 6.21 0.70 8.43
CA VAL A 48 6.77 0.56 7.08
C VAL A 48 5.89 -0.32 6.19
N GLU A 49 5.34 -1.38 6.76
CA GLU A 49 4.49 -2.36 6.09
C GLU A 49 3.11 -1.80 5.70
N GLU A 50 2.64 -0.78 6.41
CA GLU A 50 1.31 -0.19 6.24
C GLU A 50 1.31 0.96 5.22
N ARG A 51 2.47 1.59 4.99
CA ARG A 51 2.59 2.78 4.13
C ARG A 51 2.05 2.52 2.73
N GLY A 52 2.42 1.39 2.13
CA GLY A 52 1.96 1.02 0.79
C GLY A 52 0.44 0.79 0.75
N ILE A 53 -0.09 0.11 1.77
CA ILE A 53 -1.52 -0.21 1.88
C ILE A 53 -2.35 1.06 2.01
N PHE A 54 -1.93 1.99 2.88
CA PHE A 54 -2.59 3.27 3.04
C PHE A 54 -2.55 4.11 1.75
N LYS A 55 -1.41 4.14 1.06
CA LYS A 55 -1.29 4.85 -0.23
C LYS A 55 -2.24 4.27 -1.28
N THR A 56 -2.37 2.94 -1.37
CA THR A 56 -3.36 2.28 -2.23
C THR A 56 -4.78 2.74 -1.88
N TYR A 57 -5.15 2.79 -0.59
CA TYR A 57 -6.44 3.32 -0.19
C TYR A 57 -6.68 4.74 -0.69
N ALA A 58 -5.76 5.65 -0.39
CA ALA A 58 -5.90 7.07 -0.69
C ALA A 58 -6.02 7.34 -2.20
N ILE A 59 -5.30 6.56 -3.03
CA ILE A 59 -5.24 6.76 -4.47
C ILE A 59 -6.34 5.98 -5.21
N GLU A 60 -6.66 4.76 -4.81
CA GLU A 60 -7.52 3.89 -5.61
C GLU A 60 -8.93 3.78 -5.05
N HIS A 61 -9.11 3.95 -3.74
CA HIS A 61 -10.38 3.66 -3.07
C HIS A 61 -11.07 4.88 -2.48
N LEU A 62 -10.35 5.99 -2.34
CA LEU A 62 -10.95 7.26 -1.96
C LEU A 62 -11.68 7.88 -3.16
N ALA A 63 -12.97 8.17 -2.99
CA ALA A 63 -13.82 8.66 -4.07
C ALA A 63 -13.40 10.02 -4.65
N SER A 64 -12.62 10.80 -3.90
CA SER A 64 -12.08 12.09 -4.34
C SER A 64 -10.77 11.97 -5.12
N SER A 65 -10.19 10.77 -5.25
CA SER A 65 -8.97 10.57 -6.03
C SER A 65 -9.26 10.52 -7.53
N ASP A 66 -8.41 11.15 -8.33
CA ASP A 66 -8.44 11.06 -9.80
C ASP A 66 -8.23 9.64 -10.33
N ARG A 67 -7.71 8.73 -9.48
CA ARG A 67 -7.49 7.30 -9.80
C ARG A 67 -8.47 6.37 -9.11
N PHE A 68 -9.60 6.89 -8.63
CA PHE A 68 -10.63 6.08 -8.00
C PHE A 68 -11.07 4.91 -8.90
N CYS A 69 -10.99 3.69 -8.38
CA CYS A 69 -11.31 2.46 -9.11
C CYS A 69 -12.81 2.24 -9.35
N GLY A 70 -13.65 3.21 -9.01
CA GLY A 70 -15.11 3.13 -9.14
C GLY A 70 -15.80 2.35 -8.00
N LYS A 71 -15.04 1.83 -7.03
CA LYS A 71 -15.58 1.06 -5.89
C LYS A 71 -15.09 1.65 -4.58
N LYS A 72 -16.04 2.11 -3.76
CA LYS A 72 -15.76 2.50 -2.38
C LYS A 72 -15.37 1.27 -1.57
N LEU A 73 -14.42 1.47 -0.69
CA LEU A 73 -13.96 0.45 0.22
C LEU A 73 -14.82 0.50 1.48
N VAL A 74 -15.47 -0.62 1.77
CA VAL A 74 -16.39 -0.77 2.89
C VAL A 74 -16.09 -2.07 3.63
N SER A 75 -16.37 -2.09 4.92
CA SER A 75 -16.35 -3.29 5.75
C SER A 75 -17.39 -4.32 5.30
N LEU A 76 -17.34 -5.52 5.88
CA LEU A 76 -18.32 -6.58 5.63
C LEU A 76 -19.76 -6.18 6.02
N ASP A 77 -19.93 -5.31 7.00
CA ASP A 77 -21.22 -4.74 7.41
C ASP A 77 -21.60 -3.45 6.66
N GLY A 78 -20.82 -3.07 5.64
CA GLY A 78 -21.13 -1.97 4.72
C GLY A 78 -20.79 -0.58 5.24
N ARG A 79 -19.94 -0.46 6.27
CA ARG A 79 -19.47 0.83 6.80
C ARG A 79 -18.28 1.34 6.00
N GLU A 80 -18.23 2.64 5.80
CA GLU A 80 -17.05 3.33 5.26
C GLU A 80 -15.97 3.46 6.36
N PRO A 81 -14.68 3.48 6.01
CA PRO A 81 -13.61 3.69 6.98
C PRO A 81 -13.71 5.09 7.57
N LEU A 82 -13.51 5.22 8.89
CA LEU A 82 -13.56 6.51 9.58
C LEU A 82 -12.16 7.00 9.98
N THR A 83 -11.26 6.07 10.25
CA THR A 83 -9.87 6.35 10.65
C THR A 83 -8.87 5.83 9.60
N ILE A 84 -7.62 6.26 9.74
CA ILE A 84 -6.52 5.73 8.93
C ILE A 84 -6.37 4.21 9.14
N GLY A 85 -6.54 3.73 10.38
CA GLY A 85 -6.52 2.31 10.70
C GLY A 85 -7.61 1.52 9.98
N ASP A 86 -8.86 2.02 9.99
CA ASP A 86 -9.97 1.39 9.27
C ASP A 86 -9.67 1.28 7.77
N ALA A 87 -9.13 2.35 7.17
CA ALA A 87 -8.79 2.38 5.76
C ALA A 87 -7.73 1.32 5.39
N ILE A 88 -6.70 1.16 6.23
CA ILE A 88 -5.67 0.13 6.05
C ILE A 88 -6.29 -1.26 6.16
N ASP A 89 -7.04 -1.52 7.23
CA ASP A 89 -7.60 -2.84 7.52
C ASP A 89 -8.58 -3.29 6.43
N PHE A 90 -9.47 -2.39 6.00
CA PHE A 90 -10.42 -2.70 4.94
C PHE A 90 -9.70 -2.92 3.59
N THR A 91 -8.56 -2.26 3.36
CA THR A 91 -7.75 -2.46 2.14
C THR A 91 -7.09 -3.84 2.16
N ILE A 92 -6.57 -4.26 3.32
CA ILE A 92 -6.04 -5.62 3.51
C ILE A 92 -7.15 -6.66 3.27
N GLU A 93 -8.31 -6.48 3.89
CA GLU A 93 -9.44 -7.39 3.73
C GLU A 93 -9.92 -7.48 2.28
N ARG A 94 -9.95 -6.35 1.57
CA ARG A 94 -10.28 -6.31 0.14
C ARG A 94 -9.27 -7.10 -0.68
N LYS A 95 -7.97 -6.83 -0.52
CA LYS A 95 -6.90 -7.54 -1.24
C LYS A 95 -6.94 -9.06 -0.96
N LYS A 96 -7.17 -9.44 0.30
CA LYS A 96 -7.30 -10.86 0.69
C LYS A 96 -8.49 -11.53 0.00
N ARG A 97 -9.66 -10.91 -0.02
CA ARG A 97 -10.85 -11.46 -0.69
C ARG A 97 -10.65 -11.58 -2.21
N ASP A 98 -10.03 -10.57 -2.83
CA ASP A 98 -9.75 -10.62 -4.25
C ASP A 98 -8.76 -11.76 -4.58
N ALA A 99 -7.74 -11.98 -3.73
CA ALA A 99 -6.83 -13.12 -3.84
C ALA A 99 -7.53 -14.48 -3.61
N GLU A 100 -8.42 -14.58 -2.63
CA GLU A 100 -9.21 -15.80 -2.38
C GLU A 100 -10.17 -16.11 -3.54
N LEU A 101 -10.80 -15.10 -4.13
CA LEU A 101 -11.66 -15.26 -5.31
C LEU A 101 -10.87 -15.77 -6.53
N LEU A 102 -9.66 -15.26 -6.73
CA LEU A 102 -8.74 -15.75 -7.76
C LEU A 102 -8.34 -17.22 -7.48
N ALA A 103 -7.93 -17.53 -6.24
CA ALA A 103 -7.54 -18.88 -5.85
C ALA A 103 -8.68 -19.91 -5.90
N ALA A 104 -9.93 -19.47 -5.71
CA ALA A 104 -11.12 -20.32 -5.78
C ALA A 104 -11.52 -20.69 -7.21
N GLN A 105 -10.89 -20.12 -8.25
CA GLN A 105 -11.11 -20.54 -9.62
C GLN A 105 -10.49 -21.93 -9.84
N ASP A 106 -11.31 -22.97 -9.98
CA ASP A 106 -10.83 -24.30 -10.34
C ASP A 106 -10.41 -24.34 -11.82
N LEU A 107 -9.16 -23.94 -12.07
CA LEU A 107 -8.54 -23.91 -13.38
C LEU A 107 -8.54 -25.29 -14.07
N ASN A 108 -8.67 -26.40 -13.32
CA ASN A 108 -8.61 -27.74 -13.90
C ASN A 108 -9.85 -28.09 -14.74
N ASN A 109 -10.99 -27.46 -14.47
CA ASN A 109 -12.23 -27.68 -15.23
C ASN A 109 -12.28 -26.88 -16.54
N TYR A 110 -11.35 -25.95 -16.75
CA TYR A 110 -11.26 -25.18 -17.98
C TYR A 110 -10.46 -25.94 -19.04
N SER A 111 -10.81 -25.71 -20.32
CA SER A 111 -9.99 -26.21 -21.43
C SER A 111 -8.55 -25.66 -21.34
N PRO A 112 -7.54 -26.34 -21.90
CA PRO A 112 -6.17 -25.83 -21.91
C PRO A 112 -6.06 -24.40 -22.47
N GLN A 113 -6.89 -24.06 -23.46
CA GLN A 113 -6.92 -22.72 -24.05
C GLN A 113 -7.54 -21.69 -23.11
N ALA A 114 -8.63 -22.04 -22.41
CA ALA A 114 -9.23 -21.17 -21.40
C ALA A 114 -8.31 -20.97 -20.19
N ARG A 115 -7.60 -22.01 -19.73
CA ARG A 115 -6.56 -21.87 -18.68
C ARG A 115 -5.47 -20.91 -19.09
N ARG A 116 -4.99 -21.00 -20.33
CA ARG A 116 -3.97 -20.10 -20.87
C ARG A 116 -4.47 -18.66 -20.93
N PHE A 117 -5.70 -18.46 -21.36
CA PHE A 117 -6.32 -17.13 -21.39
C PHE A 117 -6.42 -16.52 -19.99
N ILE A 118 -6.93 -17.29 -19.00
CA ILE A 118 -7.00 -16.84 -17.60
C ILE A 118 -5.61 -16.52 -17.05
N ALA A 119 -4.61 -17.35 -17.33
CA ALA A 119 -3.23 -17.09 -16.88
C ALA A 119 -2.62 -15.82 -17.51
N ILE A 120 -2.96 -15.52 -18.77
CA ILE A 120 -2.56 -14.26 -19.41
C ILE A 120 -3.25 -13.08 -18.74
N GLU A 121 -4.57 -13.12 -18.53
CA GLU A 121 -5.32 -12.06 -17.85
C GLU A 121 -4.79 -11.81 -16.43
N GLU A 122 -4.44 -12.86 -15.68
CA GLU A 122 -3.87 -12.74 -14.34
C GLU A 122 -2.50 -12.05 -14.36
N LEU A 123 -1.63 -12.42 -15.30
CA LEU A 123 -0.33 -11.77 -15.45
C LEU A 123 -0.46 -10.32 -15.94
N GLU A 124 -1.38 -10.03 -16.85
CA GLU A 124 -1.68 -8.66 -17.29
C GLU A 124 -2.19 -7.82 -16.11
N SER A 125 -3.13 -8.33 -15.32
CA SER A 125 -3.64 -7.65 -14.13
C SER A 125 -2.53 -7.42 -13.09
N ARG A 126 -1.64 -8.40 -12.88
CA ARG A 126 -0.51 -8.27 -11.96
C ARG A 126 0.50 -7.25 -12.45
N ARG A 127 0.75 -7.20 -13.76
CA ARG A 127 1.61 -6.19 -14.38
C ARG A 127 1.05 -4.79 -14.16
N ASP A 128 -0.25 -4.61 -14.38
CA ASP A 128 -0.92 -3.34 -14.20
C ASP A 128 -0.89 -2.87 -12.73
N GLU A 129 -1.09 -3.77 -11.76
CA GLU A 129 -0.91 -3.47 -10.33
C GLU A 129 0.52 -3.00 -10.05
N LEU A 130 1.53 -3.73 -10.52
CA LEU A 130 2.94 -3.36 -10.33
C LEU A 130 3.30 -2.00 -10.95
N VAL A 131 2.76 -1.70 -12.12
CA VAL A 131 2.94 -0.40 -12.78
C VAL A 131 2.24 0.71 -11.99
N GLY A 132 1.03 0.44 -11.47
CA GLY A 132 0.28 1.35 -10.60
C GLY A 132 1.00 1.63 -9.28
N GLU A 133 1.51 0.61 -8.61
CA GLU A 133 2.32 0.73 -7.39
C GLU A 133 3.59 1.55 -7.64
N ARG A 134 4.29 1.28 -8.76
CA ARG A 134 5.48 2.04 -9.16
C ARG A 134 5.17 3.51 -9.42
N GLU A 135 4.06 3.81 -10.11
CA GLU A 135 3.67 5.19 -10.39
C GLU A 135 3.26 5.93 -9.12
N THR A 136 2.55 5.25 -8.23
CA THR A 136 2.22 5.75 -6.89
C THR A 136 3.50 6.08 -6.10
N PHE A 137 4.49 5.18 -6.16
CA PHE A 137 5.79 5.41 -5.53
C PHE A 137 6.49 6.65 -6.12
N ARG A 138 6.46 6.83 -7.46
CA ARG A 138 6.97 8.03 -8.15
C ARG A 138 6.32 9.31 -7.63
N MET A 139 5.00 9.34 -7.61
CA MET A 139 4.20 10.51 -7.26
C MET A 139 4.40 10.97 -5.82
N LEU A 140 4.65 10.03 -4.91
CA LEU A 140 4.77 10.30 -3.47
C LEU A 140 6.22 10.45 -3.01
N SER A 141 7.20 10.44 -3.92
CA SER A 141 8.60 10.67 -3.59
C SER A 141 8.90 12.16 -3.50
N SER A 142 9.65 12.56 -2.48
CA SER A 142 10.14 13.93 -2.33
C SER A 142 11.23 14.30 -3.35
N ASP A 143 11.81 13.30 -4.03
CA ASP A 143 12.79 13.48 -5.11
C ASP A 143 12.44 12.56 -6.28
N PRO A 144 11.60 13.01 -7.23
CA PRO A 144 11.18 12.22 -8.38
C PRO A 144 12.29 12.05 -9.42
N ASP A 145 13.31 12.90 -9.42
CA ASP A 145 14.40 12.86 -10.40
C ASP A 145 15.47 11.82 -10.04
N SER A 146 15.64 11.52 -8.74
CA SER A 146 16.54 10.47 -8.28
C SER A 146 15.85 9.15 -7.93
N ILE A 147 14.50 9.10 -7.95
CA ILE A 147 13.74 7.92 -7.53
C ILE A 147 14.11 6.66 -8.31
N GLU A 148 14.44 6.80 -9.59
CA GLU A 148 14.79 5.68 -10.48
C GLU A 148 16.07 4.96 -10.04
N GLN A 149 16.92 5.63 -9.25
CA GLN A 149 18.16 5.06 -8.73
C GLN A 149 17.96 4.25 -7.44
N THR A 150 16.81 4.39 -6.79
CA THR A 150 16.50 3.75 -5.51
C THR A 150 16.37 2.23 -5.66
N ALA A 151 16.66 1.50 -4.58
CA ALA A 151 16.52 0.04 -4.56
C ALA A 151 15.06 -0.41 -4.73
N GLU A 152 14.12 0.39 -4.24
CA GLU A 152 12.68 0.12 -4.34
C GLU A 152 12.17 0.27 -5.77
N TRP A 153 12.59 1.33 -6.48
CA TRP A 153 12.29 1.48 -7.92
C TRP A 153 12.78 0.30 -8.75
N LYS A 154 14.06 -0.07 -8.57
CA LYS A 154 14.66 -1.24 -9.25
C LYS A 154 13.94 -2.55 -8.91
N ARG A 155 13.33 -2.66 -7.73
CA ARG A 155 12.50 -3.81 -7.36
C ARG A 155 11.21 -3.85 -8.16
N PHE A 156 10.54 -2.71 -8.38
CA PHE A 156 9.38 -2.66 -9.28
C PHE A 156 9.75 -3.03 -10.70
N GLU A 157 10.81 -2.44 -11.26
CA GLU A 157 11.26 -2.73 -12.63
C GLU A 157 11.55 -4.21 -12.85
N ARG A 158 12.26 -4.84 -11.91
CA ARG A 158 12.53 -6.28 -11.97
C ARG A 158 11.25 -7.12 -11.92
N ARG A 159 10.32 -6.82 -11.00
CA ARG A 159 9.04 -7.55 -10.89
C ARG A 159 8.20 -7.40 -12.16
N ILE A 160 8.18 -6.21 -12.76
CA ILE A 160 7.49 -5.96 -14.03
C ILE A 160 8.14 -6.76 -15.16
N ALA A 161 9.47 -6.74 -15.26
CA ALA A 161 10.21 -7.50 -16.26
C ALA A 161 10.04 -9.02 -16.13
N GLU A 162 9.93 -9.54 -14.90
CA GLU A 162 9.62 -10.96 -14.63
C GLU A 162 8.24 -11.32 -15.20
N VAL A 163 7.21 -10.51 -14.91
CA VAL A 163 5.85 -10.73 -15.43
C VAL A 163 5.80 -10.59 -16.97
N ASP A 164 6.50 -9.61 -17.55
CA ASP A 164 6.61 -9.45 -19.00
C ASP A 164 7.26 -10.67 -19.68
N ALA A 165 8.28 -11.26 -19.05
CA ALA A 165 8.91 -12.47 -19.54
C ALA A 165 7.97 -13.68 -19.49
N GLU A 166 7.16 -13.82 -18.43
CA GLU A 166 6.15 -14.87 -18.31
C GLU A 166 5.04 -14.72 -19.36
N LEU A 167 4.56 -13.49 -19.60
CA LEU A 167 3.60 -13.17 -20.66
C LEU A 167 4.13 -13.56 -22.05
N ALA A 168 5.39 -13.21 -22.36
CA ALA A 168 6.02 -13.56 -23.63
C ALA A 168 6.16 -15.09 -23.82
N GLN A 169 6.46 -15.83 -22.75
CA GLN A 169 6.51 -17.30 -22.78
C GLN A 169 5.14 -17.91 -23.03
N LEU A 170 4.09 -17.36 -22.43
CA LEU A 170 2.72 -17.82 -22.68
C LEU A 170 2.21 -17.43 -24.06
N ALA A 171 2.63 -16.29 -24.62
CA ALA A 171 2.24 -15.84 -25.96
C ALA A 171 2.89 -16.66 -27.10
N SER A 172 4.08 -17.23 -26.87
CA SER A 172 4.86 -17.97 -27.87
C SER A 172 4.51 -19.46 -28.03
N ARG A 173 3.58 -19.98 -27.21
CA ARG A 173 3.07 -21.36 -27.28
C ARG A 173 1.72 -21.46 -27.99
#